data_AF-A0A815M8T2-F1
#
_entry.id   AF-A0A815M8T2-F1
#
_cell.length_a   1.000
_cell.length_b   1.000
_cell.length_c   1.000
_cell.angle_alpha   90.00
_cell.angle_beta   90.00
_cell.angle_gamma   90.00
#
_symmetry.space_group_name_H-M   'P 1'
#
loop_
_entity.id
_entity.type
_entity.pdbx_description
1 polymer ?
#
loop_
_entity_poly.entity_id
_entity_poly.type
_entity_poly.pdbx_seq_one_letter_code
_entity_poly.pdbx_strand_id
1 'polypeptide(L)'
;LITTCAVQSGQMVCQLIERSFEMVIGMIGIWMSGGVYTPLNLHDPDTQLNACIQQTDAHLILVHQPTHDQLLSQCLSINTDEVIGFAHMNEEITTCIDFVNVTSEHISHIIFTKEHSGLLKAVQLRHRNFISSIRSIHIQPTDTVLHHTSVNFDVHLLEIVGTLIMGGQVILLHPNGNLKCTGTATQYIYESNNDDAELLPIGRPLPNVHIYLLDEYFQPVIPGVQTGEIIIGGNIS
;
A
#
# COMPACT_ATOMS: atom_id res chain seq x y z
N LEU A 1 -12.42 8.41 -15.86
CA LEU A 1 -12.24 6.95 -16.01
C LEU A 1 -12.94 6.16 -14.90
N ILE A 2 -12.57 6.31 -13.63
CA ILE A 2 -13.14 5.45 -12.56
C ILE A 2 -14.60 5.79 -12.26
N THR A 3 -14.94 7.08 -12.15
CA THR A 3 -16.34 7.53 -11.97
C THR A 3 -17.24 7.13 -13.14
N THR A 4 -16.71 7.09 -14.37
CA THR A 4 -17.46 6.65 -15.56
C THR A 4 -17.73 5.14 -15.55
N CYS A 5 -16.97 4.37 -14.78
CA CYS A 5 -17.22 2.94 -14.52
C CYS A 5 -18.19 2.70 -13.35
N ALA A 6 -18.84 3.76 -12.86
CA ALA A 6 -19.86 3.72 -11.80
C ALA A 6 -19.41 3.04 -10.49
N VAL A 7 -18.12 3.15 -10.14
CA VAL A 7 -17.61 2.67 -8.85
C VAL A 7 -18.34 3.38 -7.72
N GLN A 8 -18.93 2.59 -6.83
CA GLN A 8 -19.61 3.04 -5.62
C GLN A 8 -18.67 2.99 -4.42
N SER A 9 -18.99 3.77 -3.39
CA SER A 9 -18.19 3.80 -2.17
C SER A 9 -18.08 2.42 -1.53
N GLY A 10 -16.85 2.00 -1.21
CA GLY A 10 -16.55 0.72 -0.60
C GLY A 10 -16.35 -0.44 -1.58
N GLN A 11 -16.61 -0.25 -2.89
CA GLN A 11 -16.30 -1.27 -3.88
C GLN A 11 -14.79 -1.40 -4.10
N MET A 12 -14.34 -2.63 -4.28
CA MET A 12 -12.94 -2.95 -4.47
C MET A 12 -12.52 -2.64 -5.90
N VAL A 13 -11.39 -1.95 -6.04
CA VAL A 13 -10.75 -1.70 -7.34
C VAL A 13 -9.32 -2.22 -7.26
N CYS A 14 -9.06 -3.29 -8.02
CA CYS A 14 -7.71 -3.79 -8.21
C CYS A 14 -6.94 -2.83 -9.13
N GLN A 15 -5.68 -2.59 -8.82
CA GLN A 15 -4.77 -1.86 -9.69
C GLN A 15 -3.55 -2.72 -9.99
N LEU A 16 -3.34 -2.99 -11.27
CA LEU A 16 -2.20 -3.73 -11.79
C LEU A 16 -1.48 -2.84 -12.81
N ILE A 17 -0.69 -1.90 -12.31
CA ILE A 17 0.06 -0.91 -13.07
C ILE A 17 1.49 -0.91 -12.53
N GLU A 18 2.50 -1.01 -13.40
CA GLU A 18 3.90 -0.90 -12.96
C GLU A 18 4.20 0.49 -12.39
N ARG A 19 5.34 0.64 -11.68
CA ARG A 19 5.77 1.93 -11.15
C ARG A 19 5.84 3.01 -12.24
N SER A 20 4.85 3.90 -12.24
CA SER A 20 4.71 5.00 -13.20
C SER A 20 3.81 6.10 -12.66
N PHE A 21 3.66 7.20 -13.39
CA PHE A 21 2.71 8.26 -13.01
C PHE A 21 1.26 7.78 -13.02
N GLU A 22 0.91 6.90 -13.96
CA GLU A 22 -0.40 6.26 -14.06
C GLU A 22 -0.73 5.45 -12.81
N MET A 23 0.25 4.81 -12.17
CA MET A 23 0.07 4.09 -10.90
C MET A 23 -0.39 5.03 -9.78
N VAL A 24 0.24 6.21 -9.69
CA VAL A 24 -0.08 7.22 -8.68
C VAL A 24 -1.46 7.83 -8.95
N ILE A 25 -1.73 8.18 -10.22
CA ILE A 25 -3.02 8.76 -10.62
C ILE A 25 -4.16 7.75 -10.41
N GLY A 26 -3.95 6.48 -10.77
CA GLY A 26 -4.93 5.41 -10.58
C GLY A 26 -5.32 5.26 -9.11
N MET A 27 -4.32 5.17 -8.22
CA MET A 27 -4.54 5.04 -6.77
C MET A 27 -5.35 6.22 -6.21
N ILE A 28 -4.98 7.46 -6.55
CA ILE A 28 -5.71 8.65 -6.09
C ILE A 28 -7.12 8.68 -6.68
N GLY A 29 -7.27 8.33 -7.96
CA GLY A 29 -8.57 8.26 -8.62
C GLY A 29 -9.51 7.24 -7.99
N ILE A 30 -8.98 6.09 -7.54
CA ILE A 30 -9.74 5.07 -6.82
C ILE A 30 -10.29 5.67 -5.53
N TRP A 31 -9.45 6.31 -4.71
CA TRP A 31 -9.91 6.95 -3.48
C TRP A 31 -10.89 8.10 -3.73
N MET A 32 -10.68 8.91 -4.76
CA MET A 32 -11.59 10.00 -5.12
C MET A 32 -12.98 9.49 -5.56
N SER A 33 -13.06 8.26 -6.08
CA SER A 33 -14.34 7.59 -6.36
C SER A 33 -14.99 6.93 -5.13
N GLY A 34 -14.29 6.90 -3.99
CA GLY A 34 -14.70 6.17 -2.79
C GLY A 34 -14.44 4.67 -2.85
N GLY A 35 -13.76 4.18 -3.89
CA GLY A 35 -13.34 2.79 -4.03
C GLY A 35 -12.20 2.42 -3.08
N VAL A 36 -12.06 1.13 -2.83
CA VAL A 36 -11.00 0.53 -2.01
C VAL A 36 -9.84 0.14 -2.92
N TYR A 37 -8.67 0.72 -2.67
CA TYR A 37 -7.45 0.47 -3.45
C TYR A 37 -6.85 -0.90 -3.11
N THR A 38 -6.71 -1.76 -4.11
CA THR A 38 -6.07 -3.07 -3.95
C THR A 38 -4.93 -3.21 -4.97
N PRO A 39 -3.67 -2.99 -4.57
CA PRO A 39 -2.55 -3.19 -5.47
C PRO A 39 -2.39 -4.67 -5.80
N LEU A 40 -2.09 -4.93 -7.06
CA LEU A 40 -1.66 -6.22 -7.56
C LEU A 40 -0.27 -6.09 -8.18
N ASN A 41 0.47 -7.19 -8.20
CA ASN A 41 1.83 -7.24 -8.74
C ASN A 41 1.94 -8.34 -9.80
N LEU A 42 2.30 -7.98 -11.03
CA LEU A 42 2.50 -8.92 -12.14
C LEU A 42 3.66 -9.90 -11.94
N HIS A 43 4.58 -9.57 -11.03
CA HIS A 43 5.71 -10.44 -10.69
C HIS A 43 5.37 -11.47 -9.62
N ASP A 44 4.16 -11.41 -9.04
CA ASP A 44 3.69 -12.46 -8.16
C ASP A 44 3.39 -13.74 -8.95
N PRO A 45 3.52 -14.93 -8.35
CA PRO A 45 3.12 -16.17 -9.02
C PRO A 45 1.67 -16.11 -9.50
N ASP A 46 1.37 -16.68 -10.67
CA ASP A 46 0.03 -16.68 -11.26
C ASP A 46 -1.05 -17.19 -10.27
N THR A 47 -0.72 -18.20 -9.46
CA THR A 47 -1.62 -18.73 -8.43
C THR A 47 -1.96 -17.70 -7.36
N GLN A 48 -0.99 -16.86 -6.97
CA GLN A 48 -1.18 -15.79 -5.99
C GLN A 48 -1.99 -14.64 -6.60
N LEU A 49 -1.64 -14.20 -7.82
CA LEU A 49 -2.38 -13.15 -8.52
C LEU A 49 -3.85 -13.53 -8.73
N ASN A 50 -4.11 -14.75 -9.23
CA ASN A 50 -5.48 -15.27 -9.40
C ASN A 50 -6.23 -15.36 -8.07
N ALA A 51 -5.56 -15.80 -7.00
CA ALA A 51 -6.18 -15.86 -5.67
C ALA A 51 -6.53 -14.47 -5.13
N CYS A 52 -5.67 -13.46 -5.31
CA CYS A 52 -5.97 -12.08 -4.93
C CYS A 52 -7.20 -11.56 -5.68
N ILE A 53 -7.24 -11.74 -7.01
CA ILE A 53 -8.35 -11.26 -7.85
C ILE A 53 -9.66 -11.93 -7.44
N GLN A 54 -9.66 -13.25 -7.24
CA GLN A 54 -10.84 -14.00 -6.81
C GLN A 54 -11.32 -13.60 -5.41
N GLN A 55 -10.40 -13.42 -4.44
CA GLN A 55 -10.77 -13.00 -3.09
C GLN A 55 -11.29 -11.56 -3.03
N THR A 56 -10.85 -10.72 -3.96
CA THR A 56 -11.20 -9.30 -3.99
C THR A 56 -12.64 -9.10 -4.46
N ASP A 57 -13.13 -9.94 -5.38
CA ASP A 57 -14.40 -9.74 -6.10
C ASP A 57 -14.48 -8.29 -6.62
N ALA A 58 -13.41 -7.87 -7.31
CA ALA A 58 -13.19 -6.48 -7.67
C ALA A 58 -14.28 -6.02 -8.65
N HIS A 59 -14.85 -4.84 -8.42
CA HIS A 59 -15.74 -4.21 -9.41
C HIS A 59 -14.97 -3.83 -10.67
N LEU A 60 -13.68 -3.56 -10.52
CA LEU A 60 -12.80 -3.12 -11.58
C LEU A 60 -11.36 -3.56 -11.34
N ILE A 61 -10.67 -3.94 -12.42
CA ILE A 61 -9.22 -4.09 -12.49
C ILE A 61 -8.66 -3.00 -13.42
N LEU A 62 -7.98 -2.02 -12.83
CA LEU A 62 -7.30 -0.96 -13.55
C LEU A 62 -5.91 -1.43 -14.00
N VAL A 63 -5.67 -1.41 -15.30
CA VAL A 63 -4.40 -1.82 -15.92
C VAL A 63 -3.82 -0.71 -16.78
N HIS A 64 -2.55 -0.78 -17.17
CA HIS A 64 -2.00 0.06 -18.24
C HIS A 64 -1.56 -0.84 -19.41
N GLN A 65 -1.17 -0.25 -20.55
CA GLN A 65 -0.90 -1.03 -21.75
C GLN A 65 0.11 -2.19 -21.54
N PRO A 66 1.24 -2.02 -20.81
CA PRO A 66 2.16 -3.12 -20.50
C PRO A 66 1.53 -4.28 -19.71
N THR A 67 0.60 -4.00 -18.79
CA THR A 67 0.04 -5.03 -17.90
C THR A 67 -1.24 -5.66 -18.42
N HIS A 68 -1.97 -5.00 -19.32
CA HIS A 68 -3.24 -5.47 -19.84
C HIS A 68 -3.12 -6.86 -20.50
N ASP A 69 -2.24 -7.00 -21.49
CA ASP A 69 -2.10 -8.25 -22.24
C ASP A 69 -1.51 -9.36 -21.37
N GLN A 70 -0.58 -8.99 -20.48
CA GLN A 70 0.03 -9.93 -19.55
C GLN A 70 -0.99 -10.50 -18.55
N LEU A 71 -1.87 -9.66 -18.01
CA LEU A 71 -2.96 -10.09 -17.13
C LEU A 71 -3.85 -11.12 -17.82
N LEU A 72 -4.29 -10.83 -19.04
CA LEU A 72 -5.14 -11.73 -19.81
C LEU A 72 -4.46 -13.07 -20.11
N SER A 73 -3.12 -13.09 -20.21
CA SER A 73 -2.36 -14.33 -20.38
C SER A 73 -2.18 -15.16 -19.10
N GLN A 74 -2.07 -14.51 -17.93
CA GLN A 74 -1.81 -15.16 -16.64
C GLN A 74 -3.11 -15.61 -15.93
N CYS A 75 -4.24 -15.00 -16.29
CA CYS A 75 -5.51 -15.17 -15.58
C CYS A 75 -6.66 -15.48 -16.54
N LEU A 76 -6.96 -16.76 -16.72
CA LEU A 76 -7.98 -17.26 -17.67
C LEU A 76 -9.44 -17.05 -17.21
N SER A 77 -9.67 -16.67 -15.95
CA SER A 77 -11.02 -16.57 -15.36
C SER A 77 -11.44 -15.14 -15.05
N ILE A 78 -10.77 -14.14 -15.63
CA ILE A 78 -11.12 -12.72 -15.44
C ILE A 78 -12.25 -12.34 -16.39
N ASN A 79 -13.23 -11.60 -15.87
CA ASN A 79 -14.22 -10.91 -16.69
C ASN A 79 -13.55 -9.72 -17.38
N THR A 80 -13.37 -9.77 -18.70
CA THR A 80 -12.69 -8.70 -19.46
C THR A 80 -13.43 -7.38 -19.42
N ASP A 81 -14.74 -7.38 -19.18
CA ASP A 81 -15.54 -6.15 -19.06
C ASP A 81 -15.21 -5.35 -17.79
N GLU A 82 -14.61 -6.02 -16.79
CA GLU A 82 -14.13 -5.41 -15.56
C GLU A 82 -12.66 -4.96 -15.66
N VAL A 83 -11.97 -5.25 -16.77
CA VAL A 83 -10.59 -4.82 -17.00
C VAL A 83 -10.60 -3.53 -17.79
N ILE A 84 -10.17 -2.43 -17.16
CA ILE A 84 -10.14 -1.11 -17.81
C ILE A 84 -8.70 -0.64 -17.93
N GLY A 85 -8.31 -0.37 -19.18
CA GLY A 85 -7.03 0.24 -19.50
C GLY A 85 -6.98 1.72 -19.12
N PHE A 86 -5.87 2.12 -18.53
CA PHE A 86 -5.49 3.50 -18.34
C PHE A 86 -5.19 4.10 -19.73
N ALA A 87 -6.22 4.67 -20.36
CA ALA A 87 -6.08 5.37 -21.62
C ALA A 87 -5.54 6.78 -21.37
N HIS A 88 -4.67 7.28 -22.26
CA HIS A 88 -4.37 8.71 -22.33
C HIS A 88 -5.70 9.44 -22.56
N MET A 89 -6.22 10.09 -21.52
CA MET A 89 -7.44 10.89 -21.62
C MET A 89 -7.11 12.14 -22.45
N ASN A 90 -7.26 12.02 -23.77
CA ASN A 90 -7.11 13.12 -24.73
C ASN A 90 -8.38 13.98 -24.84
N GLU A 91 -9.43 13.65 -24.09
CA GLU A 91 -10.65 14.44 -24.03
C GLU A 91 -10.60 15.38 -22.82
N GLU A 92 -10.89 16.65 -23.04
CA GLU A 92 -11.10 17.63 -21.97
C GLU A 92 -12.20 17.09 -21.04
N ILE A 93 -11.82 16.73 -19.80
CA ILE A 93 -12.77 16.34 -18.76
C ILE A 93 -13.61 17.58 -18.44
N THR A 94 -14.76 17.70 -19.10
CA THR A 94 -15.70 18.81 -18.96
C THR A 94 -16.77 18.55 -17.90
N THR A 95 -16.83 17.32 -17.37
CA THR A 95 -17.74 16.93 -16.30
C THR A 95 -17.16 17.29 -14.95
N CYS A 96 -17.95 18.01 -14.14
CA CYS A 96 -17.68 18.16 -12.73
C CYS A 96 -17.52 16.77 -12.11
N ILE A 97 -16.40 16.53 -11.45
CA ILE A 97 -16.24 15.36 -10.60
C ILE A 97 -17.17 15.59 -9.43
N ASP A 98 -18.29 14.87 -9.38
CA ASP A 98 -19.10 14.83 -8.17
C ASP A 98 -18.22 14.20 -7.08
N PHE A 99 -17.82 15.03 -6.11
CA PHE A 99 -17.03 14.56 -4.99
C PHE A 99 -17.86 13.53 -4.22
N VAL A 100 -17.43 12.27 -4.28
CA VAL A 100 -17.99 11.21 -3.45
C VAL A 100 -17.64 11.53 -2.00
N ASN A 101 -18.61 11.42 -1.10
CA ASN A 101 -18.37 11.64 0.32
C ASN A 101 -17.55 10.49 0.92
N VAL A 102 -16.23 10.62 0.94
CA VAL A 102 -15.32 9.66 1.55
C VAL A 102 -15.00 10.09 2.97
N THR A 103 -15.32 9.24 3.94
CA THR A 103 -15.04 9.47 5.36
C THR A 103 -13.80 8.72 5.81
N SER A 104 -13.24 9.12 6.96
CA SER A 104 -12.07 8.47 7.56
C SER A 104 -12.32 7.02 7.99
N GLU A 105 -13.60 6.62 8.08
CA GLU A 105 -14.03 5.27 8.43
C GLU A 105 -14.05 4.33 7.22
N HIS A 106 -14.03 4.82 5.98
CA HIS A 106 -13.98 3.94 4.82
C HIS A 106 -12.64 3.20 4.75
N ILE A 107 -12.69 1.97 4.23
CA ILE A 107 -11.48 1.20 3.91
C ILE A 107 -10.75 1.96 2.80
N SER A 108 -9.49 2.30 3.03
CA SER A 108 -8.64 2.94 2.03
C SER A 108 -8.04 1.91 1.09
N HIS A 109 -7.50 0.83 1.65
CA HIS A 109 -6.79 -0.16 0.84
C HIS A 109 -6.77 -1.53 1.48
N ILE A 110 -6.53 -2.54 0.64
CA ILE A 110 -6.27 -3.92 1.04
C ILE A 110 -4.90 -4.35 0.56
N ILE A 111 -4.09 -4.89 1.46
CA ILE A 111 -2.83 -5.55 1.14
C ILE A 111 -2.97 -7.04 1.42
N PHE A 112 -2.55 -7.88 0.47
CA PHE A 112 -2.52 -9.32 0.65
C PHE A 112 -1.18 -9.75 1.25
N THR A 113 -1.23 -10.47 2.36
CA THR A 113 -0.05 -11.05 3.01
C THR A 113 -0.12 -12.57 2.95
N LYS A 114 1.01 -13.22 2.68
CA LYS A 114 1.12 -14.68 2.71
C LYS A 114 1.31 -15.17 4.13
N GLU A 115 0.40 -15.99 4.62
CA GLU A 115 0.52 -16.66 5.91
C GLU A 115 1.45 -17.88 5.83
N HIS A 116 1.88 -18.40 6.97
CA HIS A 116 2.69 -19.62 7.08
C HIS A 116 2.05 -20.85 6.42
N SER A 117 0.71 -20.90 6.40
CA SER A 117 -0.10 -21.91 5.70
C SER A 117 0.02 -21.83 4.17
N GLY A 118 0.62 -20.76 3.65
CA GLY A 118 0.68 -20.43 2.22
C GLY A 118 -0.56 -19.72 1.69
N LEU A 119 -1.60 -19.57 2.52
CA LEU A 119 -2.82 -18.84 2.17
C LEU A 119 -2.57 -17.33 2.16
N LEU A 120 -3.30 -16.63 1.30
CA LEU A 120 -3.30 -15.18 1.27
C LEU A 120 -4.38 -14.65 2.20
N LYS A 121 -3.99 -13.72 3.06
CA LYS A 121 -4.89 -12.98 3.94
C LYS A 121 -4.99 -11.53 3.47
N ALA A 122 -6.22 -11.08 3.24
CA ALA A 122 -6.53 -9.69 2.97
C ALA A 122 -6.45 -8.86 4.27
N VAL A 123 -5.54 -7.91 4.32
CA VAL A 123 -5.41 -6.95 5.43
C VAL A 123 -6.06 -5.64 5.02
N GLN A 124 -7.13 -5.26 5.72
CA GLN A 124 -7.90 -4.05 5.45
C GLN A 124 -7.40 -2.89 6.31
N LEU A 125 -7.06 -1.76 5.68
CA LEU A 125 -6.76 -0.51 6.38
C LEU A 125 -7.77 0.56 6.01
N ARG A 126 -8.19 1.35 7.01
CA ARG A 126 -9.06 2.52 6.81
C ARG A 126 -8.23 3.78 6.59
N HIS A 127 -8.83 4.80 5.97
CA HIS A 127 -8.19 6.10 5.78
C HIS A 127 -7.62 6.67 7.07
N ARG A 128 -8.35 6.61 8.19
CA ARG A 128 -7.84 7.08 9.50
C ARG A 128 -6.54 6.40 9.93
N ASN A 129 -6.43 5.09 9.71
CA ASN A 129 -5.24 4.31 10.08
C ASN A 129 -4.04 4.80 9.27
N PHE A 130 -4.24 4.90 7.97
CA PHE A 130 -3.18 5.30 7.05
C PHE A 130 -2.73 6.74 7.27
N ILE A 131 -3.66 7.70 7.45
CA ILE A 131 -3.33 9.10 7.75
C ILE A 131 -2.61 9.22 9.10
N SER A 132 -2.97 8.41 10.11
CA SER A 132 -2.23 8.36 11.37
C SER A 132 -0.78 7.94 11.15
N SER A 133 -0.53 6.91 10.33
CA SER A 133 0.83 6.48 9.98
C SER A 133 1.62 7.57 9.24
N ILE A 134 0.99 8.29 8.32
CA ILE A 134 1.63 9.42 7.60
C ILE A 134 1.99 10.58 8.54
N ARG A 135 1.17 10.88 9.54
CA ARG A 135 1.49 11.93 10.53
C ARG A 135 2.63 11.56 11.46
N SER A 136 2.98 10.28 11.51
CA SER A 136 4.00 9.74 12.40
C SER A 136 5.41 9.81 11.80
N ILE A 137 5.51 10.00 10.47
CA ILE A 137 6.75 10.16 9.74
C ILE A 137 7.10 11.66 9.59
N HIS A 138 8.39 11.97 9.64
CA HIS A 138 8.89 13.34 9.49
C HIS A 138 9.37 13.56 8.06
N ILE A 139 8.47 14.02 7.19
CA ILE A 139 8.80 14.47 5.82
C ILE A 139 8.56 15.98 5.76
N GLN A 140 9.54 16.71 5.24
CA GLN A 140 9.45 18.13 4.95
C GLN A 140 9.10 18.36 3.48
N PRO A 141 8.48 19.51 3.13
CA PRO A 141 8.21 19.86 1.73
C PRO A 141 9.45 19.93 0.83
N THR A 142 10.64 20.06 1.41
CA THR A 142 11.92 20.08 0.69
C THR A 142 12.49 18.69 0.43
N ASP A 143 11.92 17.64 1.03
CA ASP A 143 12.47 16.30 0.94
C ASP A 143 12.09 15.63 -0.39
N THR A 144 13.00 14.79 -0.86
CA THR A 144 12.79 13.92 -2.01
C THR A 144 12.87 12.46 -1.57
N VAL A 145 11.78 11.72 -1.75
CA VAL A 145 11.67 10.31 -1.37
C VAL A 145 11.71 9.44 -2.63
N LEU A 146 12.53 8.39 -2.59
CA LEU A 146 12.55 7.37 -3.64
C LEU A 146 11.47 6.33 -3.36
N HIS A 147 10.49 6.23 -4.25
CA HIS A 147 9.56 5.11 -4.24
C HIS A 147 10.20 3.90 -4.92
N HIS A 148 10.47 2.87 -4.14
CA HIS A 148 11.10 1.63 -4.59
C HIS A 148 10.42 0.38 -4.02
N THR A 149 9.64 0.54 -2.95
CA THR A 149 9.00 -0.57 -2.27
C THR A 149 7.99 -1.26 -3.19
N SER A 150 7.89 -2.60 -3.08
CA SER A 150 6.87 -3.36 -3.79
C SER A 150 5.48 -2.96 -3.31
N VAL A 151 4.53 -2.90 -4.25
CA VAL A 151 3.13 -2.58 -3.97
C VAL A 151 2.44 -3.60 -3.06
N ASN A 152 3.05 -4.78 -2.85
CA ASN A 152 2.59 -5.81 -1.90
C ASN A 152 2.81 -5.42 -0.42
N PHE A 153 3.48 -4.30 -0.14
CA PHE A 153 3.69 -3.79 1.22
C PHE A 153 3.13 -2.38 1.34
N ASP A 154 2.44 -2.08 2.42
CA ASP A 154 1.84 -0.77 2.70
C ASP A 154 2.83 0.41 2.70
N VAL A 155 4.12 0.15 2.93
CA VAL A 155 5.20 1.15 2.83
C VAL A 155 5.25 1.86 1.46
N HIS A 156 4.83 1.21 0.36
CA HIS A 156 4.75 1.87 -0.96
C HIS A 156 3.81 3.09 -0.93
N LEU A 157 2.74 3.02 -0.14
CA LEU A 157 1.80 4.12 0.05
C LEU A 157 2.41 5.24 0.88
N LEU A 158 3.23 4.91 1.89
CA LEU A 158 3.94 5.91 2.68
C LEU A 158 4.97 6.67 1.81
N GLU A 159 5.72 5.95 0.97
CA GLU A 159 6.69 6.54 0.04
C GLU A 159 6.05 7.51 -0.95
N ILE A 160 4.88 7.16 -1.50
CA ILE A 160 4.16 8.04 -2.43
C ILE A 160 3.31 9.06 -1.69
N VAL A 161 2.25 8.60 -1.04
CA VAL A 161 1.16 9.45 -0.55
C VAL A 161 1.57 10.20 0.70
N GLY A 162 2.34 9.56 1.59
CA GLY A 162 2.92 10.23 2.74
C GLY A 162 3.76 11.44 2.33
N THR A 163 4.65 11.24 1.34
CA THR A 163 5.48 12.31 0.78
C THR A 163 4.65 13.41 0.12
N LEU A 164 3.71 13.05 -0.74
CA LEU A 164 2.89 14.03 -1.48
C LEU A 164 2.00 14.86 -0.55
N ILE A 165 1.40 14.26 0.49
CA ILE A 165 0.58 14.98 1.48
C ILE A 165 1.42 16.00 2.26
N MET A 166 2.68 15.69 2.54
CA MET A 166 3.60 16.61 3.23
C MET A 166 4.23 17.66 2.31
N GLY A 167 3.89 17.64 1.01
CA GLY A 167 4.39 18.60 0.01
C GLY A 167 5.80 18.29 -0.51
N GLY A 168 6.35 17.11 -0.19
CA GLY A 168 7.63 16.65 -0.71
C GLY A 168 7.55 16.14 -2.15
N GLN A 169 8.70 15.72 -2.68
CA GLN A 169 8.82 15.17 -4.03
C GLN A 169 9.02 13.65 -4.00
N VAL A 170 8.33 12.93 -4.89
CA VAL A 170 8.55 11.49 -5.07
C VAL A 170 9.32 11.26 -6.37
N ILE A 171 10.41 10.50 -6.29
CA ILE A 171 11.08 9.92 -7.46
C ILE A 171 10.63 8.47 -7.57
N LEU A 172 10.08 8.08 -8.71
CA LEU A 172 9.70 6.70 -8.96
C LEU A 172 10.92 5.91 -9.46
N LEU A 173 11.30 4.85 -8.76
CA LEU A 173 12.28 3.90 -9.28
C LEU A 173 11.69 3.27 -10.55
N HIS A 174 12.44 3.37 -11.66
CA HIS A 174 12.09 2.74 -12.92
C HIS A 174 11.67 1.27 -12.69
N PRO A 175 10.64 0.74 -13.36
CA PRO A 175 10.17 -0.65 -13.16
C PRO A 175 11.31 -1.69 -13.15
N ASN A 176 12.26 -1.55 -14.09
CA ASN A 176 13.45 -2.40 -14.21
C ASN A 176 14.58 -2.14 -13.18
N GLY A 177 14.43 -1.17 -12.29
CA GLY A 177 15.39 -0.88 -11.22
C GLY A 177 15.19 -1.81 -10.02
N ASN A 178 16.30 -2.26 -9.42
CA ASN A 178 16.28 -3.16 -8.27
C ASN A 178 16.94 -2.51 -7.04
N LEU A 179 16.17 -2.35 -5.97
CA LEU A 179 16.61 -2.00 -4.61
C LEU A 179 15.90 -2.95 -3.64
N LYS A 180 16.65 -3.60 -2.75
CA LYS A 180 16.09 -4.54 -1.75
C LYS A 180 15.93 -3.81 -0.41
N CYS A 181 14.72 -3.37 -0.07
CA CYS A 181 14.36 -2.91 1.29
C CYS A 181 12.87 -3.21 1.56
N THR A 182 12.49 -3.43 2.83
CA THR A 182 11.12 -3.83 3.23
C THR A 182 10.73 -3.25 4.59
N GLY A 183 9.49 -2.71 4.71
CA GLY A 183 8.64 -2.65 5.91
C GLY A 183 9.15 -1.97 7.19
N THR A 184 8.36 -1.13 7.88
CA THR A 184 8.80 -0.52 9.17
C THR A 184 7.66 -0.22 10.14
N ALA A 185 7.63 -0.90 11.31
CA ALA A 185 6.75 -0.57 12.45
C ALA A 185 7.48 0.23 13.55
N THR A 186 8.81 0.26 13.48
CA THR A 186 9.71 0.89 14.44
C THR A 186 10.73 1.74 13.72
N GLN A 187 10.97 2.96 14.17
CA GLN A 187 11.97 3.84 13.56
C GLN A 187 13.22 3.90 14.42
N TYR A 188 14.38 3.82 13.77
CA TYR A 188 15.69 4.11 14.36
C TYR A 188 16.35 5.25 13.60
N ILE A 189 16.72 6.32 14.30
CA ILE A 189 17.49 7.42 13.72
C ILE A 189 18.96 7.04 13.84
N TYR A 190 19.60 6.76 12.71
CA TYR A 190 21.01 6.41 12.66
C TYR A 190 21.88 7.68 12.61
N GLU A 191 22.82 7.81 13.56
CA GLU A 191 23.82 8.88 13.56
C GLU A 191 25.21 8.29 13.28
N SER A 192 25.79 8.65 12.14
CA SER A 192 27.02 8.04 11.58
C SER A 192 28.28 8.14 12.45
N ASN A 193 28.22 8.84 13.58
CA ASN A 193 29.35 9.08 14.46
C ASN A 193 29.34 8.26 15.76
N ASN A 194 28.32 7.43 16.01
CA ASN A 194 28.17 6.74 17.30
C ASN A 194 27.84 5.24 17.24
N ASP A 195 27.50 4.69 16.08
CA ASP A 195 26.95 3.33 15.96
C ASP A 195 27.81 2.42 15.07
N ASP A 196 28.90 1.89 15.64
CA ASP A 196 29.67 0.73 15.14
C ASP A 196 29.09 -0.59 15.71
N ALA A 197 27.77 -0.70 15.79
CA ALA A 197 27.11 -1.89 16.33
C ALA A 197 26.94 -2.98 15.26
N GLU A 198 27.29 -4.23 15.61
CA GLU A 198 27.14 -5.42 14.74
C GLU A 198 25.66 -5.70 14.36
N LEU A 199 24.72 -5.20 15.17
CA LEU A 199 23.28 -5.23 14.93
C LEU A 199 22.68 -3.86 15.26
N LEU A 200 22.02 -3.24 14.28
CA LEU A 200 21.23 -2.03 14.51
C LEU A 200 19.89 -2.39 15.16
N PRO A 201 19.45 -1.67 16.21
CA PRO A 201 18.15 -1.91 16.80
C PRO A 201 17.05 -1.53 15.81
N ILE A 202 15.93 -2.26 15.84
CA ILE A 202 14.75 -1.92 15.03
C ILE A 202 14.15 -0.55 15.42
N GLY A 203 14.50 -0.03 16.60
CA GLY A 203 14.18 1.33 17.03
C GLY A 203 12.95 1.42 17.92
N ARG A 204 12.29 2.58 17.91
CA ARG A 204 11.11 2.87 18.76
C ARG A 204 9.82 2.73 17.96
N PRO A 205 8.70 2.33 18.59
CA PRO A 205 7.40 2.31 17.94
C PRO A 205 7.07 3.67 17.32
N LEU A 206 6.37 3.67 16.18
CA LEU A 206 5.77 4.88 15.62
C LEU A 206 4.73 5.47 16.60
N PRO A 207 4.46 6.79 16.55
CA PRO A 207 3.34 7.41 17.26
C PRO A 207 2.03 6.61 17.20
N ASN A 208 1.36 6.46 18.34
CA ASN A 208 0.13 5.67 18.54
C ASN A 208 0.26 4.15 18.31
N VAL A 209 1.48 3.66 18.04
CA VAL A 209 1.82 2.23 18.04
C VAL A 209 2.49 1.89 19.36
N HIS A 210 2.04 0.81 19.98
CA HIS A 210 2.65 0.16 21.14
C HIS A 210 3.25 -1.16 20.69
N ILE A 211 4.47 -1.43 21.12
CA ILE A 211 5.13 -2.72 20.90
C ILE A 211 5.34 -3.36 22.26
N TYR A 212 4.87 -4.60 22.37
CA TYR A 212 5.04 -5.45 23.53
C TYR A 212 5.94 -6.62 23.14
N LEU A 213 6.82 -7.00 24.05
CA LEU A 213 7.52 -8.28 23.99
C LEU A 213 6.89 -9.17 25.06
N LEU A 214 6.20 -10.22 24.63
CA LEU A 214 5.46 -11.10 25.53
C LEU A 214 6.07 -12.51 25.56
N ASP A 215 5.99 -13.17 26.71
CA ASP A 215 6.31 -14.60 26.86
C ASP A 215 5.16 -15.50 26.35
N GLU A 216 5.35 -16.82 26.43
CA GLU A 216 4.36 -17.82 26.00
C GLU A 216 3.02 -17.75 26.78
N TYR A 217 2.99 -17.03 27.91
CA TYR A 217 1.80 -16.80 28.74
C TYR A 217 1.21 -15.39 28.55
N PHE A 218 1.62 -14.69 27.49
CA PHE A 218 1.21 -13.32 27.18
C PHE A 218 1.56 -12.30 28.28
N GLN A 219 2.62 -12.54 29.06
CA GLN A 219 3.13 -11.60 30.05
C GLN A 219 4.32 -10.80 29.50
N PRO A 220 4.47 -9.50 29.85
CA PRO A 220 5.62 -8.71 29.42
C PRO A 220 6.95 -9.32 29.89
N VAL A 221 7.89 -9.49 28.96
CA VAL A 221 9.24 -9.96 29.29
C VAL A 221 10.08 -8.86 29.93
N ILE A 222 11.13 -9.25 30.67
CA ILE A 222 12.08 -8.31 31.27
C ILE A 222 13.00 -7.71 30.18
N PRO A 223 13.00 -6.39 29.95
CA PRO A 223 13.81 -5.76 28.91
C PRO A 223 15.31 -6.06 29.06
N GLY A 224 15.96 -6.46 27.96
CA GLY A 224 17.40 -6.75 27.92
C GLY A 224 17.82 -8.06 28.58
N VAL A 225 16.89 -8.82 29.17
CA VAL A 225 17.17 -10.10 29.86
C VAL A 225 16.54 -11.27 29.13
N GLN A 226 15.35 -11.09 28.56
CA GLN A 226 14.54 -12.16 27.97
C GLN A 226 14.09 -11.81 26.55
N THR A 227 14.00 -12.83 25.70
CA THR A 227 13.40 -12.76 24.38
C THR A 227 11.91 -13.10 24.46
N GLY A 228 11.06 -12.38 23.73
CA GLY A 228 9.63 -12.65 23.63
C GLY A 228 9.12 -12.46 22.21
N GLU A 229 7.87 -12.83 21.97
CA GLU A 229 7.20 -12.55 20.71
C GLU A 229 6.85 -11.06 20.63
N ILE A 230 7.10 -10.44 19.48
CA ILE A 230 6.77 -9.04 19.23
C ILE A 230 5.28 -8.95 18.92
N ILE A 231 4.54 -8.25 19.79
CA ILE A 231 3.13 -7.93 19.59
C ILE A 231 3.00 -6.42 19.35
N ILE A 232 2.28 -6.06 18.29
CA ILE A 232 2.03 -4.67 17.91
C ILE A 232 0.56 -4.35 18.24
N GLY A 233 0.34 -3.36 19.10
CA GLY A 233 -0.97 -2.83 19.48
C GLY A 233 -1.01 -1.30 19.36
N GLY A 234 -2.14 -0.65 19.61
CA GLY A 234 -2.25 0.80 19.43
C GLY A 234 -3.70 1.29 19.42
N ASN A 235 -3.92 2.54 19.81
CA ASN A 235 -5.22 3.20 19.71
C ASN A 235 -5.18 4.23 18.58
N ILE A 236 -6.24 4.21 17.76
CA ILE A 236 -6.46 5.16 16.68
C ILE A 236 -7.31 6.29 17.27
N SER A 237 -6.70 7.25 17.96
CA SER A 237 -7.36 8.48 18.41
C SER A 237 -7.03 9.64 17.51
#